data_AF-A0A852ISN4-F1
#
_entry.id   AF-A0A852ISN4-F1
#
_cell.length_a   1.000
_cell.length_b   1.000
_cell.length_c   1.000
_cell.angle_alpha   90.00
_cell.angle_beta   90.00
_cell.angle_gamma   90.00
#
_symmetry.space_group_name_H-M   'P 1'
#
loop_
_entity.id
_entity.type
_entity.pdbx_description
1 polymer ?
#
loop_
_entity_poly.entity_id
_entity_poly.type
_entity_poly.pdbx_seq_one_letter_code
_entity_poly.pdbx_strand_id
1 'polypeptide(L)'
;PRLQRPPDPRAELESIISLAKALLSDTKDFLALLKSRFPAEGEHKLESLPVLSMSAVELANIQPAGLSRLSGDLQRYRRLLEWLRRAGAGGGLRLEPELGALQARLERLLRRLEGLV
;
A
#
# COMPACT_ATOMS: atom_id res chain seq x y z
N PRO A 1 -34.57 -6.11 -17.96
CA PRO A 1 -33.50 -6.78 -17.19
C PRO A 1 -32.16 -6.71 -17.93
N ARG A 2 -31.28 -5.78 -17.55
CA ARG A 2 -29.91 -5.74 -18.08
C ARG A 2 -29.10 -6.82 -17.36
N LEU A 3 -28.80 -7.92 -18.04
CA LEU A 3 -27.85 -8.93 -17.58
C LEU A 3 -26.49 -8.24 -17.42
N GLN A 4 -26.13 -7.88 -16.18
CA GLN A 4 -24.77 -7.45 -15.90
C GLN A 4 -23.86 -8.64 -16.17
N ARG A 5 -23.05 -8.54 -17.23
CA ARG A 5 -22.03 -9.53 -17.53
C ARG A 5 -21.10 -9.59 -16.32
N PRO A 6 -20.78 -10.78 -15.78
CA PRO A 6 -19.86 -10.89 -14.66
C PRO A 6 -18.52 -10.21 -15.04
N PRO A 7 -17.91 -9.48 -14.09
CA PRO A 7 -16.66 -8.76 -14.35
C PRO A 7 -15.56 -9.73 -14.82
N ASP A 8 -14.76 -9.28 -15.79
CA ASP A 8 -13.66 -10.07 -16.33
C ASP A 8 -12.53 -10.15 -15.28
N PRO A 9 -12.20 -11.34 -14.76
CA PRO A 9 -11.18 -11.49 -13.71
C PRO A 9 -9.79 -11.03 -14.16
N ARG A 10 -9.48 -11.06 -15.47
CA ARG A 10 -8.22 -10.52 -15.99
C ARG A 10 -8.19 -9.00 -15.91
N ALA A 11 -9.29 -8.35 -16.27
CA ALA A 11 -9.40 -6.90 -16.18
C ALA A 11 -9.31 -6.41 -14.72
N GLU A 12 -9.86 -7.18 -13.77
CA GLU A 12 -9.74 -6.88 -12.34
C GLU A 12 -8.29 -7.01 -11.85
N LEU A 13 -7.60 -8.10 -12.23
CA LEU A 13 -6.18 -8.30 -11.90
C LEU A 13 -5.30 -7.18 -12.48
N GLU A 14 -5.48 -6.82 -13.75
CA GLU A 14 -4.75 -5.70 -14.39
C GLU A 14 -5.00 -4.38 -13.66
N SER A 15 -6.24 -4.12 -13.25
CA SER A 15 -6.57 -2.95 -12.43
C SER A 15 -5.83 -2.95 -11.09
N ILE A 16 -5.71 -4.11 -10.42
CA ILE A 16 -4.99 -4.24 -9.16
C ILE A 16 -3.48 -4.04 -9.35
N ILE A 17 -2.90 -4.64 -10.40
CA ILE A 17 -1.50 -4.46 -10.75
C ILE A 17 -1.19 -2.99 -11.03
N SER A 18 -2.06 -2.31 -11.78
CA SER A 18 -1.92 -0.88 -12.08
C SER A 18 -1.97 -0.03 -10.80
N LEU A 19 -2.89 -0.33 -9.87
CA LEU A 19 -2.95 0.34 -8.57
C LEU A 19 -1.72 0.10 -7.72
N ALA A 20 -1.21 -1.14 -7.68
CA ALA A 20 -0.01 -1.50 -6.93
C ALA A 20 1.24 -0.78 -7.49
N LYS A 21 1.39 -0.72 -8.82
CA LYS A 21 2.47 0.03 -9.48
C LYS A 21 2.41 1.52 -9.15
N ALA A 22 1.22 2.11 -9.19
CA ALA A 22 1.05 3.51 -8.86
C ALA A 22 1.32 3.79 -7.37
N LEU A 23 0.87 2.91 -6.46
CA LEU A 23 1.17 3.01 -5.03
C LEU A 23 2.67 2.92 -4.75
N LEU A 24 3.37 2.03 -5.44
CA LEU A 24 4.83 1.92 -5.34
C LEU A 24 5.52 3.21 -5.81
N SER A 25 5.05 3.81 -6.90
CA SER A 25 5.59 5.10 -7.38
C SER A 25 5.39 6.19 -6.34
N ASP A 26 4.14 6.39 -5.88
CA ASP A 26 3.81 7.40 -4.88
C ASP A 26 4.61 7.20 -3.58
N THR A 27 4.88 5.95 -3.18
CA THR A 27 5.70 5.63 -1.99
C THR A 27 7.16 6.03 -2.19
N LYS A 28 7.73 5.81 -3.38
CA LYS A 28 9.10 6.23 -3.71
C LYS A 28 9.24 7.75 -3.70
N ASP A 29 8.28 8.45 -4.29
CA ASP A 29 8.25 9.90 -4.34
C ASP A 29 8.11 10.49 -2.92
N PHE A 30 7.22 9.90 -2.10
CA PHE A 30 7.07 10.28 -0.70
C PHE A 30 8.34 10.02 0.13
N LEU A 31 9.03 8.90 -0.09
CA LEU A 31 10.31 8.63 0.55
C LEU A 31 11.38 9.65 0.16
N ALA A 32 11.44 10.05 -1.12
CA ALA A 32 12.37 11.08 -1.57
C ALA A 32 12.08 12.43 -0.89
N LEU A 33 10.80 12.82 -0.79
CA LEU A 33 10.36 14.01 -0.05
C LEU A 33 10.80 13.94 1.42
N LEU A 34 10.58 12.81 2.09
CA LEU A 34 10.98 12.59 3.47
C LEU A 34 12.49 12.77 3.64
N LYS A 35 13.30 12.11 2.81
CA LYS A 35 14.78 12.23 2.88
C LYS A 35 15.27 13.64 2.62
N SER A 36 14.60 14.39 1.73
CA SER A 36 14.94 15.78 1.45
C SER A 36 14.64 16.71 2.62
N ARG A 37 13.57 16.45 3.39
CA ARG A 37 13.14 17.27 4.53
C ARG A 37 13.79 16.86 5.85
N PHE A 38 14.02 15.57 6.02
CA PHE A 38 14.54 14.91 7.21
C PHE A 38 15.69 14.00 6.78
N PRO A 39 16.87 14.58 6.48
CA PRO A 39 18.05 13.80 6.14
C PRO A 39 18.38 12.89 7.32
N ALA A 40 18.36 11.59 7.07
CA ALA A 40 18.64 10.58 8.07
C ALA A 40 19.63 9.58 7.47
N GLU A 41 20.67 9.25 8.22
CA GLU A 41 21.71 8.31 7.79
C GLU A 41 21.39 6.90 8.27
N GLY A 42 21.61 5.92 7.38
CA GLY A 42 21.40 4.50 7.67
C GLY A 42 19.99 3.99 7.35
N GLU A 43 19.79 2.68 7.59
CA GLU A 43 18.48 2.06 7.50
C GLU A 43 17.72 2.22 8.82
N HIS A 44 16.54 2.81 8.76
CA HIS A 44 15.63 2.88 9.92
C HIS A 44 14.58 1.77 9.82
N LYS A 45 14.49 0.94 10.86
CA LYS A 45 13.50 -0.12 10.99
C LYS A 45 12.62 0.17 12.20
N LEU A 46 11.33 -0.07 12.05
CA LEU A 46 10.37 -0.08 13.16
C LEU A 46 10.07 -1.54 13.48
N GLU A 47 10.17 -1.93 14.74
CA GLU A 47 9.84 -3.30 15.18
C GLU A 47 8.37 -3.66 14.93
N SER A 48 7.51 -2.66 14.78
CA SER A 48 6.08 -2.82 14.45
C SER A 48 5.81 -3.03 12.95
N LEU A 49 6.80 -2.85 12.07
CA LEU A 49 6.64 -3.14 10.65
C LEU A 49 6.55 -4.65 10.45
N PRO A 50 5.63 -5.14 9.58
CA PRO A 50 5.66 -6.53 9.20
C PRO A 50 7.03 -6.85 8.57
N VAL A 51 7.62 -7.97 8.97
CA VAL A 51 8.70 -8.58 8.17
C VAL A 51 8.06 -8.88 6.82
N LEU A 52 8.52 -8.21 5.75
CA LEU A 52 8.06 -8.46 4.38
C LEU A 52 8.23 -9.96 4.12
N SER A 53 7.12 -10.67 4.15
CA SER A 53 7.11 -12.14 4.28
C SER A 53 7.32 -12.83 2.94
N MET A 54 7.72 -12.11 1.89
CA MET A 54 7.70 -12.65 0.53
C MET A 54 8.91 -12.23 -0.30
N SER A 55 9.66 -13.25 -0.73
CA SER A 55 10.52 -13.15 -1.90
C SER A 55 9.66 -13.21 -3.18
N ALA A 56 10.14 -12.61 -4.28
CA ALA A 56 9.48 -12.70 -5.59
C ALA A 56 9.24 -14.15 -6.07
N VAL A 57 9.98 -15.11 -5.49
CA VAL A 57 9.86 -16.56 -5.76
C VAL A 57 8.59 -17.15 -5.13
N GLU A 58 8.18 -16.70 -3.95
CA GLU A 58 6.93 -17.11 -3.32
C GLU A 58 5.70 -16.48 -4.01
N LEU A 59 5.90 -15.32 -4.64
CA LEU A 59 4.90 -14.67 -5.51
C LEU A 59 4.71 -15.37 -6.86
N ALA A 60 5.58 -16.29 -7.30
CA ALA A 60 5.32 -17.07 -8.50
C ALA A 60 4.23 -18.15 -8.28
N ASN A 61 3.96 -18.49 -7.02
CA ASN A 61 2.96 -19.46 -6.58
C ASN A 61 1.78 -18.75 -5.89
N ILE A 62 1.19 -17.71 -6.47
CA ILE A 62 0.01 -17.02 -5.89
C ILE A 62 -1.18 -17.98 -5.86
N GLN A 63 -1.22 -18.81 -4.82
CA GLN A 63 -2.42 -19.43 -4.31
C GLN A 63 -3.24 -18.32 -3.64
N PRO A 64 -4.56 -18.49 -3.46
CA PRO A 64 -5.43 -17.52 -2.77
C PRO A 64 -4.85 -17.02 -1.43
N ALA A 65 -4.11 -17.88 -0.72
CA ALA A 65 -3.38 -17.53 0.50
C ALA A 65 -2.37 -16.37 0.35
N GLY A 66 -1.78 -16.17 -0.83
CA GLY A 66 -0.85 -15.07 -1.12
C GLY A 66 -1.56 -13.71 -1.16
N LEU A 67 -2.76 -13.65 -1.73
CA LEU A 67 -3.57 -12.42 -1.76
C LEU A 67 -4.06 -12.04 -0.37
N SER A 68 -4.51 -13.03 0.44
CA SER A 68 -4.92 -12.78 1.83
C SER A 68 -3.77 -12.24 2.69
N ARG A 69 -2.56 -12.77 2.52
CA ARG A 69 -1.35 -12.29 3.22
C ARG A 69 -0.98 -10.88 2.80
N LEU A 70 -0.94 -10.60 1.48
CA LEU A 70 -0.69 -9.26 0.95
C LEU A 70 -1.70 -8.24 1.49
N SER A 71 -2.99 -8.60 1.51
CA SER A 71 -4.03 -7.76 2.11
C SER A 71 -3.76 -7.48 3.60
N GLY A 72 -3.35 -8.51 4.35
CA GLY A 72 -2.95 -8.37 5.76
C GLY A 72 -1.78 -7.41 5.99
N ASP A 73 -0.75 -7.48 5.15
CA ASP A 73 0.41 -6.58 5.22
C ASP A 73 0.02 -5.14 4.85
N LEU A 74 -0.73 -4.95 3.76
CA LEU A 74 -1.22 -3.64 3.34
C LEU A 74 -2.14 -2.99 4.39
N GLN A 75 -2.95 -3.77 5.12
CA GLN A 75 -3.74 -3.27 6.25
C GLN A 75 -2.85 -2.80 7.41
N ARG A 76 -1.71 -3.45 7.67
CA ARG A 76 -0.74 -2.97 8.68
C ARG A 76 -0.12 -1.64 8.23
N TYR A 77 0.30 -1.54 6.98
CA TYR A 77 0.81 -0.29 6.42
C TYR A 77 -0.22 0.85 6.48
N ARG A 78 -1.52 0.56 6.25
CA ARG A 78 -2.58 1.57 6.40
C ARG A 78 -2.63 2.14 7.81
N ARG A 79 -2.61 1.29 8.83
CA ARG A 79 -2.58 1.73 10.24
C ARG A 79 -1.33 2.55 10.58
N LEU A 80 -0.18 2.22 9.98
CA LEU A 80 1.05 2.97 10.15
C LEU A 80 0.97 4.37 9.51
N LEU A 81 0.40 4.48 8.31
CA LEU A 81 0.17 5.78 7.67
C LEU A 81 -0.82 6.65 8.47
N GLU A 82 -1.89 6.04 9.00
CA GLU A 82 -2.84 6.72 9.88
C GLU A 82 -2.17 7.24 11.16
N TRP A 83 -1.32 6.42 11.79
CA TRP A 83 -0.52 6.82 12.95
C TRP A 83 0.43 7.97 12.60
N LEU A 84 1.15 7.87 11.48
CA LEU A 84 2.09 8.91 11.02
C LEU A 84 1.37 10.24 10.77
N ARG A 85 0.18 10.20 10.16
CA ARG A 85 -0.65 11.38 9.92
C ARG A 85 -1.09 12.05 11.22
N ARG A 86 -1.50 11.26 12.22
CA ARG A 86 -1.87 11.77 13.56
C ARG A 86 -0.67 12.36 14.29
N ALA A 87 0.48 11.68 14.25
CA ALA A 87 1.71 12.17 14.84
C ALA A 87 2.18 13.47 14.18
N GLY A 88 2.07 13.56 12.85
CA GLY A 88 2.43 14.76 12.09
C GLY A 88 1.52 15.96 12.33
N ALA A 89 0.21 15.74 12.52
CA ALA A 89 -0.74 16.79 12.84
C ALA A 89 -0.45 17.49 14.19
N GLY A 90 0.07 16.75 15.17
CA GLY A 90 0.48 17.31 16.47
C GLY A 90 1.94 17.76 16.54
N GLY A 91 2.81 17.20 15.70
CA GLY A 91 4.27 17.38 15.76
C GLY A 91 4.87 18.37 14.75
N GLY A 92 4.05 19.08 13.96
CA GLY A 92 4.52 20.06 12.97
C GLY A 92 5.12 19.47 11.69
N LEU A 93 4.99 18.15 11.47
CA LEU A 93 5.42 17.50 10.23
C LEU A 93 4.47 17.89 9.08
N ARG A 94 4.94 18.75 8.16
CA ARG A 94 4.22 19.10 6.94
C ARG A 94 4.41 18.04 5.86
N LEU A 95 3.69 16.92 6.00
CA LEU A 95 3.68 15.79 5.07
C LEU A 95 2.40 15.70 4.23
N GLU A 96 1.45 16.60 4.49
CA GLU A 96 0.25 16.75 3.68
C GLU A 96 0.53 17.73 2.52
N PRO A 97 -0.04 17.49 1.33
CA PRO A 97 -1.11 16.52 1.02
C PRO A 97 -0.62 15.10 0.63
N GLU A 98 0.68 14.88 0.47
CA GLU A 98 1.25 13.66 -0.13
C GLU A 98 0.91 12.41 0.68
N LEU A 99 0.98 12.50 2.02
CA LEU A 99 0.63 11.39 2.92
C LEU A 99 -0.85 10.99 2.77
N GLY A 100 -1.75 11.95 2.60
CA GLY A 100 -3.17 11.70 2.35
C GLY A 100 -3.42 11.02 1.00
N ALA A 101 -2.72 11.44 -0.05
CA ALA A 101 -2.81 10.81 -1.37
C ALA A 101 -2.34 9.34 -1.33
N LEU A 102 -1.23 9.08 -0.63
CA LEU A 102 -0.69 7.74 -0.44
C LEU A 102 -1.68 6.84 0.30
N GLN A 103 -2.26 7.33 1.40
CA GLN A 103 -3.27 6.61 2.17
C GLN A 103 -4.51 6.29 1.32
N ALA A 104 -5.06 7.27 0.59
CA ALA A 104 -6.24 7.06 -0.25
C ALA A 104 -6.00 6.01 -1.35
N ARG A 105 -4.80 5.99 -1.95
CA ARG A 105 -4.44 4.98 -2.95
C ARG A 105 -4.30 3.59 -2.35
N LEU A 106 -3.66 3.49 -1.18
CA LEU A 106 -3.56 2.22 -0.45
C LEU A 106 -4.93 1.65 -0.10
N GLU A 107 -5.85 2.48 0.41
CA GLU A 107 -7.22 2.07 0.71
C GLU A 107 -7.98 1.62 -0.55
N ARG A 108 -7.76 2.29 -1.69
CA ARG A 108 -8.34 1.89 -2.98
C ARG A 108 -7.84 0.53 -3.44
N LEU A 109 -6.55 0.23 -3.23
CA LEU A 109 -5.97 -1.08 -3.51
C LEU A 109 -6.54 -2.16 -2.58
N LEU A 110 -6.63 -1.88 -1.28
CA LEU A 110 -7.21 -2.80 -0.28
C LEU A 110 -8.66 -3.19 -0.63
N ARG A 111 -9.52 -2.22 -0.95
CA ARG A 111 -10.91 -2.50 -1.35
C ARG A 111 -11.01 -3.39 -2.60
N ARG A 112 -10.04 -3.31 -3.52
CA ARG A 112 -10.01 -4.16 -4.72
C ARG A 112 -9.54 -5.58 -4.39
N LEU A 113 -8.55 -5.71 -3.49
CA LEU A 113 -8.09 -7.01 -3.02
C LEU A 113 -9.16 -7.74 -2.20
N GLU A 114 -9.92 -7.03 -1.36
CA GLU A 114 -11.08 -7.57 -0.62
C GLU A 114 -12.17 -8.11 -1.55
N GLY A 115 -12.28 -7.60 -2.78
CA GLY A 115 -13.21 -8.14 -3.78
C GLY A 115 -12.75 -9.47 -4.41
N LEU A 116 -11.49 -9.87 -4.20
CA LEU A 116 -10.90 -11.10 -4.76
C LEU A 116 -10.66 -12.22 -3.73
N VAL A 117 -10.72 -11.90 -2.44
CA VAL A 117 -10.46 -12.83 -1.31
C VAL A 117 -11.78 -13.23 -0.66
#